data_AF-A0A1H4DVC7-F1
#
_entry.id   AF-A0A1H4DVC7-F1
#
_cell.length_a   1.000
_cell.length_b   1.000
_cell.length_c   1.000
_cell.angle_alpha   90.00
_cell.angle_beta   90.00
_cell.angle_gamma   90.00
#
_symmetry.space_group_name_H-M   'P 1'
#
loop_
_entity.id
_entity.type
_entity.pdbx_description
1 polymer ?
#
loop_
_entity_poly.entity_id
_entity_poly.type
_entity_poly.pdbx_seq_one_letter_code
_entity_poly.pdbx_strand_id
1 'polypeptide(L)'
;MPGEAAEGPKNHPELSALADVLANVRRWSDTDSEMRSLKPWIEDWSADAEVYASKLRDLSVSDWAIESHVNERLEATAEKLDEVAQFRHYLGEGENFNDVCNSAGFAAAELMRDLVDPVEVSDETQRKVLEAIAKLARKLTQMWDRANKEIFDGRVEKAQQETYGIGQQIATWTYFRLSVVPESTLADLRRIGLSLLQLVSMRVYMDGGASLQRIVDDAQTLVKELNANVESFLQFDR
;
A
#
# COMPACT_ATOMS: atom_id res chain seq x y z
N MET A 1 -1.19 -6.61 48.55
CA MET A 1 -1.94 -6.10 47.38
C MET A 1 -0.90 -5.59 46.40
N PRO A 2 -0.35 -6.45 45.53
CA PRO A 2 0.48 -5.97 44.45
C PRO A 2 -0.46 -5.43 43.37
N GLY A 3 -0.30 -4.15 43.02
CA GLY A 3 -1.07 -3.51 41.97
C GLY A 3 -0.89 -4.24 40.65
N GLU A 4 -2.01 -4.45 39.97
CA GLU A 4 -2.04 -4.72 38.54
C GLU A 4 -1.16 -3.66 37.86
N ALA A 5 -0.02 -4.10 37.36
CA ALA A 5 0.71 -3.34 36.39
C ALA A 5 -0.24 -3.20 35.20
N ALA A 6 -0.80 -2.00 35.02
CA ALA A 6 -1.54 -1.63 33.84
C ALA A 6 -0.79 -2.20 32.63
N GLU A 7 -1.42 -3.16 31.94
CA GLU A 7 -0.90 -3.68 30.70
C GLU A 7 -0.74 -2.47 29.78
N GLY A 8 0.52 -2.06 29.56
CA GLY A 8 0.84 -1.04 28.57
C GLY A 8 0.20 -1.42 27.22
N PRO A 9 -0.02 -0.47 26.30
CA PRO A 9 -0.70 -0.70 25.03
C PRO A 9 0.12 -1.72 24.21
N LYS A 10 -0.16 -3.00 24.40
CA LYS A 10 0.66 -4.11 23.92
C LYS A 10 -0.17 -4.91 22.93
N ASN A 11 0.06 -4.66 21.64
CA ASN A 11 -0.31 -5.52 20.52
C ASN A 11 -1.70 -6.15 20.62
N HIS A 12 -2.73 -5.32 20.62
CA HIS A 12 -4.10 -5.77 20.42
C HIS A 12 -4.28 -6.29 18.99
N PRO A 13 -4.89 -7.48 18.76
CA PRO A 13 -5.20 -7.95 17.41
C PRO A 13 -6.05 -6.95 16.62
N GLU A 14 -6.86 -6.17 17.32
CA GLU A 14 -7.66 -5.05 16.79
C GLU A 14 -6.77 -3.97 16.15
N LEU A 15 -5.64 -3.63 16.77
CA LEU A 15 -4.70 -2.64 16.22
C LEU A 15 -3.98 -3.17 14.98
N SER A 16 -3.67 -4.47 14.93
CA SER A 16 -3.08 -5.08 13.73
C SER A 16 -4.07 -5.10 12.57
N ALA A 17 -5.35 -5.42 12.83
CA ALA A 17 -6.40 -5.40 11.81
C ALA A 17 -6.67 -3.97 11.31
N LEU A 18 -6.70 -3.00 12.24
CA LEU A 18 -6.84 -1.59 11.91
C LEU A 18 -5.67 -1.10 11.05
N ALA A 19 -4.43 -1.41 11.43
CA ALA A 19 -3.25 -0.95 10.72
C ALA A 19 -3.19 -1.47 9.26
N ASP A 20 -3.60 -2.71 9.02
CA ASP A 20 -3.70 -3.27 7.67
C ASP A 20 -4.72 -2.50 6.80
N VAL A 21 -5.90 -2.21 7.34
CA VAL A 21 -6.92 -1.41 6.64
C VAL A 21 -6.38 0.00 6.33
N LEU A 22 -5.86 0.69 7.33
CA LEU A 22 -5.40 2.08 7.18
C LEU A 22 -4.23 2.21 6.20
N ALA A 23 -3.27 1.28 6.23
CA ALA A 23 -2.15 1.27 5.29
C ALA A 23 -2.62 1.09 3.83
N ASN A 24 -3.61 0.22 3.58
CA ASN A 24 -4.16 0.04 2.24
C ASN A 24 -4.96 1.25 1.76
N VAL A 25 -5.74 1.90 2.62
CA VAL A 25 -6.50 3.11 2.27
C VAL A 25 -5.56 4.28 1.97
N ARG A 26 -4.50 4.48 2.76
CA ARG A 26 -3.47 5.51 2.49
C ARG A 26 -2.73 5.28 1.17
N ARG A 27 -2.49 4.02 0.81
CA ARG A 27 -1.87 3.66 -0.48
C ARG A 27 -2.72 4.15 -1.66
N TRP A 28 -4.04 4.10 -1.56
CA TRP A 28 -4.93 4.60 -2.61
C TRP A 28 -4.78 6.11 -2.79
N SER A 29 -4.79 6.87 -1.70
CA SER A 29 -4.65 8.34 -1.77
C SER A 29 -3.29 8.79 -2.33
N ASP A 30 -2.23 8.05 -2.03
CA ASP A 30 -0.87 8.37 -2.49
C ASP A 30 -0.59 7.89 -3.92
N THR A 31 -1.46 7.04 -4.49
CA THR A 31 -1.36 6.64 -5.91
C THR A 31 -1.71 7.83 -6.81
N ASP A 32 -1.00 7.96 -7.94
CA ASP A 32 -1.22 9.03 -8.92
C ASP A 32 -2.70 9.19 -9.32
N SER A 33 -3.21 10.42 -9.25
CA SER A 33 -4.61 10.76 -9.48
C SER A 33 -5.13 10.46 -10.88
N GLU A 34 -4.28 10.49 -11.90
CA GLU A 34 -4.67 10.08 -13.26
C GLU A 34 -4.88 8.57 -13.32
N MET A 35 -4.05 7.81 -12.58
CA MET A 35 -4.13 6.36 -12.53
C MET A 35 -5.32 5.85 -11.72
N ARG A 36 -5.64 6.48 -10.59
CA ARG A 36 -6.78 6.08 -9.73
C ARG A 36 -8.10 6.02 -10.48
N SER A 37 -8.28 6.93 -11.44
CA SER A 37 -9.51 7.07 -12.23
C SER A 37 -9.58 6.15 -13.44
N LEU A 38 -8.61 5.24 -13.61
CA LEU A 38 -8.62 4.23 -14.66
C LEU A 38 -9.20 2.90 -14.16
N LYS A 39 -9.90 2.17 -15.03
CA LYS A 39 -10.14 0.74 -14.79
C LYS A 39 -8.80 -0.02 -14.89
N PRO A 40 -8.48 -0.96 -13.98
CA PRO A 40 -9.37 -1.65 -13.03
C PRO A 40 -9.46 -1.03 -11.63
N TRP A 41 -8.67 0.00 -11.32
CA TRP A 41 -8.49 0.54 -9.97
C TRP A 41 -9.80 0.93 -9.28
N ILE A 42 -10.71 1.57 -10.01
CA ILE A 42 -12.04 1.92 -9.50
C ILE A 42 -12.78 0.67 -9.01
N GLU A 43 -12.80 -0.40 -9.82
CA GLU A 43 -13.59 -1.61 -9.50
C GLU A 43 -12.96 -2.36 -8.32
N ASP A 44 -11.64 -2.53 -8.35
CA ASP A 44 -10.90 -3.23 -7.29
C ASP A 44 -10.97 -2.46 -5.97
N TRP A 45 -10.76 -1.13 -5.99
CA TRP A 45 -10.76 -0.33 -4.76
C TRP A 45 -12.15 -0.08 -4.21
N SER A 46 -13.18 0.02 -5.06
CA SER A 46 -14.57 0.05 -4.56
C SER A 46 -14.92 -1.26 -3.84
N ALA A 47 -14.49 -2.40 -4.37
CA ALA A 47 -14.69 -3.70 -3.72
C ALA A 47 -13.90 -3.82 -2.40
N ASP A 48 -12.63 -3.42 -2.40
CA ASP A 48 -11.82 -3.40 -1.17
C ASP A 48 -12.39 -2.43 -0.13
N ALA A 49 -12.92 -1.27 -0.56
CA ALA A 49 -13.50 -0.27 0.32
C ALA A 49 -14.74 -0.80 1.06
N GLU A 50 -15.58 -1.58 0.40
CA GLU A 50 -16.73 -2.25 1.04
C GLU A 50 -16.25 -3.21 2.14
N VAL A 51 -15.23 -4.03 1.86
CA VAL A 51 -14.63 -4.95 2.82
C VAL A 51 -14.01 -4.19 4.00
N TYR A 52 -13.29 -3.11 3.74
CA TYR A 52 -12.63 -2.32 4.77
C TYR A 52 -13.62 -1.53 5.62
N ALA A 53 -14.67 -0.95 5.03
CA ALA A 53 -15.75 -0.31 5.75
C ALA A 53 -16.43 -1.30 6.72
N SER A 54 -16.73 -2.52 6.26
CA SER A 54 -17.28 -3.57 7.13
C SER A 54 -16.35 -3.89 8.31
N LYS A 55 -15.05 -4.07 8.06
CA LYS A 55 -14.06 -4.34 9.12
C LYS A 55 -13.97 -3.20 10.14
N LEU A 56 -14.01 -1.94 9.70
CA LEU A 56 -13.97 -0.79 10.61
C LEU A 56 -15.22 -0.72 11.50
N ARG A 57 -16.39 -1.08 10.99
CA ARG A 57 -17.62 -1.18 11.81
C ARG A 57 -17.57 -2.34 12.80
N ASP A 58 -17.06 -3.49 12.37
CA ASP A 58 -16.87 -4.63 13.28
C ASP A 58 -15.88 -4.27 14.41
N LEU A 59 -14.85 -3.47 14.11
CA LEU A 59 -13.93 -2.93 15.11
C LEU A 59 -14.59 -1.83 15.97
N SER A 60 -15.47 -1.00 15.41
CA SER A 60 -16.10 0.13 16.14
C SER A 60 -16.98 -0.34 17.30
N VAL A 61 -17.55 -1.55 17.20
CA VAL A 61 -18.37 -2.18 18.24
C VAL A 61 -17.59 -3.02 19.25
N SER A 62 -16.26 -3.13 19.11
CA SER A 62 -15.42 -3.88 20.05
C SER A 62 -15.30 -3.15 21.41
N ASP A 63 -15.13 -3.93 22.49
CA ASP A 63 -14.91 -3.36 23.83
C ASP A 63 -13.72 -2.40 23.85
N TRP A 64 -12.63 -2.74 23.15
CA TRP A 64 -11.46 -1.88 22.98
C TRP A 64 -11.82 -0.50 22.38
N ALA A 65 -12.64 -0.48 21.33
CA ALA A 65 -13.00 0.76 20.66
C ALA A 65 -13.90 1.66 21.52
N ILE A 66 -14.79 1.04 22.31
CA ILE A 66 -15.69 1.73 23.23
C ILE A 66 -14.90 2.30 24.43
N GLU A 67 -14.04 1.47 25.05
CA GLU A 67 -13.22 1.87 26.19
C GLU A 67 -12.17 2.93 25.83
N SER A 68 -11.62 2.85 24.62
CA SER A 68 -10.64 3.83 24.12
C SER A 68 -11.29 5.07 23.50
N HIS A 69 -12.63 5.16 23.46
CA HIS A 69 -13.39 6.25 22.84
C HIS A 69 -13.00 6.53 21.38
N VAL A 70 -12.71 5.49 20.61
CA VAL A 70 -12.35 5.57 19.17
C VAL A 70 -13.46 5.08 18.24
N ASN A 71 -14.52 4.48 18.79
CA ASN A 71 -15.65 3.92 18.06
C ASN A 71 -16.26 4.90 17.04
N GLU A 72 -16.53 6.15 17.42
CA GLU A 72 -17.11 7.16 16.52
C GLU A 72 -16.17 7.52 15.36
N ARG A 73 -14.85 7.55 15.60
CA ARG A 73 -13.84 7.84 14.57
C ARG A 73 -13.70 6.69 13.58
N LEU A 74 -13.81 5.45 14.05
CA LEU A 74 -13.81 4.26 13.21
C LEU A 74 -15.05 4.24 12.31
N GLU A 75 -16.23 4.55 12.87
CA GLU A 75 -17.48 4.63 12.11
C GLU A 75 -17.43 5.74 11.06
N ALA A 76 -16.96 6.94 11.42
CA ALA A 76 -16.80 8.04 10.47
C ALA A 76 -15.83 7.71 9.33
N THR A 77 -14.78 6.93 9.61
CA THR A 77 -13.85 6.47 8.57
C THR A 77 -14.50 5.38 7.69
N ALA A 78 -15.31 4.50 8.27
CA ALA A 78 -16.09 3.51 7.52
C ALA A 78 -17.08 4.19 6.55
N GLU A 79 -17.77 5.24 6.98
CA GLU A 79 -18.66 6.04 6.12
C GLU A 79 -17.91 6.62 4.91
N LYS A 80 -16.68 7.13 5.12
CA LYS A 80 -15.83 7.60 4.01
C LYS A 80 -15.42 6.49 3.04
N LEU A 81 -15.27 5.26 3.52
CA LEU A 81 -15.02 4.12 2.65
C LEU A 81 -16.28 3.68 1.90
N ASP A 82 -17.47 3.82 2.47
CA ASP A 82 -18.71 3.57 1.73
C ASP A 82 -18.89 4.55 0.57
N GLU A 83 -18.51 5.82 0.75
CA GLU A 83 -18.52 6.81 -0.33
C GLU A 83 -17.66 6.33 -1.52
N VAL A 84 -16.49 5.71 -1.25
CA VAL A 84 -15.63 5.10 -2.29
C VAL A 84 -16.27 3.85 -2.89
N ALA A 85 -16.85 2.97 -2.06
CA ALA A 85 -17.46 1.72 -2.50
C ALA A 85 -18.69 1.94 -3.38
N GLN A 86 -19.50 2.95 -3.05
CA GLN A 86 -20.74 3.29 -3.73
C GLN A 86 -20.54 4.30 -4.86
N PHE A 87 -19.30 4.72 -5.12
CA PHE A 87 -19.00 5.70 -6.14
C PHE A 87 -19.47 5.22 -7.51
N ARG A 88 -20.40 5.96 -8.12
CA ARG A 88 -20.89 5.70 -9.47
C ARG A 88 -20.35 6.77 -10.40
N HIS A 89 -19.66 6.35 -11.46
CA HIS A 89 -19.26 7.25 -12.54
C HIS A 89 -20.48 7.76 -13.28
N TYR A 90 -21.03 8.89 -12.84
CA TYR A 90 -21.99 9.66 -13.62
C TYR A 90 -21.24 10.54 -14.63
N LEU A 91 -21.70 10.57 -15.87
CA LEU A 91 -21.22 11.51 -16.89
C LEU A 91 -21.76 12.92 -16.55
N GLY A 92 -20.96 13.72 -15.84
CA GLY A 92 -21.22 15.13 -15.52
C GLY A 92 -21.14 15.48 -14.03
N GLU A 93 -20.55 16.65 -13.72
CA GLU A 93 -20.46 17.39 -12.44
C GLU A 93 -20.83 16.65 -11.12
N GLY A 94 -20.16 15.52 -10.86
CA GLY A 94 -20.13 14.87 -9.54
C GLY A 94 -18.80 15.14 -8.83
N GLU A 95 -18.71 14.78 -7.54
CA GLU A 95 -17.42 14.68 -6.86
C GLU A 95 -16.49 13.78 -7.68
N ASN A 96 -15.22 14.19 -7.84
CA ASN A 96 -14.27 13.36 -8.56
C ASN A 96 -13.94 12.14 -7.68
N PHE A 97 -13.81 10.95 -8.26
CA PHE A 97 -13.38 9.75 -7.53
C PHE A 97 -12.11 10.01 -6.70
N ASN A 98 -11.23 10.87 -7.22
CA ASN A 98 -10.04 11.33 -6.51
C ASN A 98 -10.34 12.06 -5.20
N ASP A 99 -11.37 12.89 -5.14
CA ASP A 99 -11.73 13.65 -3.93
C ASP A 99 -12.23 12.72 -2.83
N VAL A 100 -13.06 11.75 -3.20
CA VAL A 100 -13.58 10.73 -2.29
C VAL A 100 -12.45 9.85 -1.75
N CYS A 101 -11.56 9.37 -2.63
CA CYS A 101 -10.38 8.60 -2.20
C CYS A 101 -9.43 9.43 -1.32
N ASN A 102 -9.24 10.72 -1.61
CA ASN A 102 -8.40 11.60 -0.80
C ASN A 102 -9.01 11.81 0.60
N SER A 103 -10.31 12.03 0.68
CA SER A 103 -11.05 12.19 1.95
C SER A 103 -10.88 10.95 2.84
N ALA A 104 -11.10 9.76 2.29
CA ALA A 104 -10.86 8.49 2.99
C ALA A 104 -9.38 8.33 3.40
N GLY A 105 -8.45 8.69 2.52
CA GLY A 105 -7.01 8.67 2.79
C GLY A 105 -6.59 9.58 3.94
N PHE A 106 -7.15 10.79 4.03
CA PHE A 106 -6.89 11.73 5.12
C PHE A 106 -7.41 11.19 6.46
N ALA A 107 -8.66 10.70 6.49
CA ALA A 107 -9.22 10.07 7.68
C ALA A 107 -8.36 8.88 8.14
N ALA A 108 -7.91 8.05 7.19
CA ALA A 108 -7.06 6.93 7.49
C ALA A 108 -5.67 7.35 8.02
N ALA A 109 -5.08 8.41 7.47
CA ALA A 109 -3.81 8.95 7.94
C ALA A 109 -3.89 9.50 9.36
N GLU A 110 -4.99 10.18 9.72
CA GLU A 110 -5.21 10.66 11.08
C GLU A 110 -5.37 9.52 12.08
N LEU A 111 -6.17 8.50 11.75
CA LEU A 111 -6.29 7.31 12.60
C LEU A 111 -4.96 6.57 12.76
N MET A 112 -4.20 6.43 11.67
CA MET A 112 -2.92 5.71 11.69
C MET A 112 -1.92 6.43 12.60
N ARG A 113 -1.82 7.75 12.47
CA ARG A 113 -0.93 8.58 13.29
C ARG A 113 -1.28 8.49 14.78
N ASP A 114 -2.56 8.49 15.10
CA ASP A 114 -3.01 8.59 16.49
C ASP A 114 -3.02 7.21 17.20
N LEU A 115 -3.30 6.13 16.48
CA LEU A 115 -3.55 4.80 17.08
C LEU A 115 -2.51 3.74 16.72
N VAL A 116 -1.88 3.83 15.53
CA VAL A 116 -0.98 2.79 15.02
C VAL A 116 0.49 3.20 15.16
N ASP A 117 0.85 4.41 14.72
CA ASP A 117 2.23 4.91 14.76
C ASP A 117 2.88 4.95 16.16
N PRO A 118 2.12 5.13 17.26
CA PRO A 118 2.68 5.02 18.62
C PRO A 118 3.08 3.60 19.02
N VAL A 119 2.59 2.56 18.31
CA VAL A 119 2.89 1.16 18.62
C VAL A 119 4.23 0.78 17.98
N GLU A 120 5.22 0.49 18.81
CA GLU A 120 6.54 0.09 18.32
C GLU A 120 6.51 -1.32 17.71
N VAL A 121 6.92 -1.42 16.45
CA VAL A 121 7.18 -2.72 15.80
C VAL A 121 8.52 -3.24 16.29
N SER A 122 8.58 -4.50 16.72
CA SER A 122 9.85 -5.07 17.20
C SER A 122 10.94 -5.05 16.11
N ASP A 123 12.19 -4.79 16.51
CA ASP A 123 13.34 -4.75 15.59
C ASP A 123 13.47 -6.03 14.75
N GLU A 124 13.13 -7.20 15.33
CA GLU A 124 13.14 -8.47 14.60
C GLU A 124 12.12 -8.47 13.45
N THR A 125 10.89 -7.99 13.69
CA THR A 125 9.87 -7.86 12.65
C THR A 125 10.30 -6.84 11.60
N GLN A 126 10.86 -5.71 12.01
CA GLN A 126 11.35 -4.69 11.07
C GLN A 126 12.44 -5.25 10.15
N ARG A 127 13.43 -5.98 10.70
CA ARG A 127 14.45 -6.66 9.90
C ARG A 127 13.86 -7.68 8.93
N LYS A 128 12.89 -8.49 9.38
CA LYS A 128 12.19 -9.45 8.51
C LYS A 128 11.49 -8.77 7.33
N VAL A 129 10.87 -7.61 7.56
CA VAL A 129 10.24 -6.81 6.49
C VAL A 129 11.29 -6.34 5.48
N LEU A 130 12.42 -5.78 5.94
CA LEU A 130 13.50 -5.33 5.07
C LEU A 130 14.16 -6.48 4.28
N GLU A 131 14.36 -7.63 4.92
CA GLU A 131 14.83 -8.84 4.24
C GLU A 131 13.82 -9.34 3.18
N ALA A 132 12.53 -9.24 3.47
CA ALA A 132 11.48 -9.58 2.52
C ALA A 132 11.52 -8.63 1.31
N ILE A 133 11.67 -7.32 1.52
CA ILE A 133 11.86 -6.34 0.44
C ILE A 133 13.10 -6.71 -0.39
N ALA A 134 14.23 -7.05 0.23
CA ALA A 134 15.44 -7.47 -0.47
C ALA A 134 15.26 -8.78 -1.29
N LYS A 135 14.43 -9.71 -0.82
CA LYS A 135 14.05 -10.92 -1.57
C LYS A 135 13.17 -10.56 -2.77
N LEU A 136 12.20 -9.66 -2.58
CA LEU A 136 11.31 -9.19 -3.64
C LEU A 136 12.08 -8.41 -4.73
N ALA A 137 13.04 -7.57 -4.35
CA ALA A 137 13.90 -6.85 -5.29
C ALA A 137 14.65 -7.81 -6.22
N ARG A 138 15.29 -8.86 -5.66
CA ARG A 138 15.97 -9.91 -6.43
C ARG A 138 15.02 -10.66 -7.37
N LYS A 139 13.80 -10.95 -6.89
CA LYS A 139 12.77 -11.62 -7.69
C LYS A 139 12.36 -10.75 -8.88
N LEU A 140 12.12 -9.46 -8.66
CA LEU A 140 11.80 -8.50 -9.71
C LEU A 140 12.92 -8.40 -10.75
N THR A 141 14.19 -8.30 -10.32
CA THR A 141 15.35 -8.30 -11.24
C THR A 141 15.33 -9.52 -12.16
N GLN A 142 15.23 -10.73 -11.59
CA GLN A 142 15.21 -11.96 -12.40
C GLN A 142 14.03 -12.02 -13.36
N MET A 143 12.87 -11.53 -12.95
CA MET A 143 11.66 -11.53 -13.76
C MET A 143 11.77 -10.57 -14.94
N TRP A 144 12.16 -9.32 -14.68
CA TRP A 144 12.27 -8.30 -15.73
C TRP A 144 13.47 -8.51 -16.66
N ASP A 145 14.56 -9.14 -16.19
CA ASP A 145 15.64 -9.59 -17.05
C ASP A 145 15.18 -10.67 -18.04
N ARG A 146 14.28 -11.56 -17.62
CA ARG A 146 13.70 -12.60 -18.50
C ARG A 146 12.70 -12.01 -19.47
N ALA A 147 11.85 -11.08 -19.01
CA ALA A 147 10.88 -10.40 -19.87
C ALA A 147 11.58 -9.61 -20.99
N ASN A 148 12.68 -8.91 -20.67
CA ASN A 148 13.46 -8.15 -21.64
C ASN A 148 14.09 -9.01 -22.75
N LYS A 149 14.44 -10.26 -22.47
CA LYS A 149 15.04 -11.16 -23.47
C LYS A 149 14.04 -11.61 -24.54
N GLU A 150 12.76 -11.72 -24.18
CA GLU A 150 11.71 -12.25 -25.03
C GLU A 150 10.43 -11.41 -24.87
N ILE A 151 10.49 -10.15 -25.30
CA ILE A 151 9.41 -9.17 -25.10
C ILE A 151 8.09 -9.55 -25.79
N PHE A 152 8.13 -10.39 -26.83
CA PHE A 152 6.96 -10.77 -27.65
C PHE A 152 6.25 -12.07 -27.19
N ASP A 153 6.70 -12.72 -26.11
CA ASP A 153 6.20 -14.04 -25.66
C ASP A 153 5.13 -13.93 -24.52
N GLY A 154 4.44 -12.80 -24.41
CA GLY A 154 3.44 -12.56 -23.34
C GLY A 154 4.04 -12.44 -21.92
N ARG A 155 5.38 -12.42 -21.82
CA ARG A 155 6.11 -12.39 -20.55
C ARG A 155 6.09 -11.03 -19.88
N VAL A 156 5.97 -9.97 -20.67
CA VAL A 156 5.90 -8.60 -20.17
C VAL A 156 4.58 -8.42 -19.42
N GLU A 157 3.46 -8.87 -19.97
CA GLU A 157 2.14 -8.80 -19.35
C GLU A 157 2.09 -9.64 -18.07
N LYS A 158 2.65 -10.86 -18.11
CA LYS A 158 2.80 -11.68 -16.90
C LYS A 158 3.65 -10.99 -15.84
N ALA A 159 4.75 -10.37 -16.24
CA ALA A 159 5.63 -9.63 -15.34
C ALA A 159 4.93 -8.40 -14.75
N GLN A 160 4.11 -7.67 -15.52
CA GLN A 160 3.28 -6.56 -15.01
C GLN A 160 2.32 -7.05 -13.92
N GLN A 161 1.59 -8.14 -14.15
CA GLN A 161 0.64 -8.70 -13.18
C GLN A 161 1.30 -9.18 -11.89
N GLU A 162 2.47 -9.81 -11.98
CA GLU A 162 3.21 -10.24 -10.79
C GLU A 162 3.87 -9.05 -10.07
N THR A 163 4.33 -8.04 -10.82
CA THR A 163 4.90 -6.81 -10.26
C THR A 163 3.86 -6.00 -9.49
N TYR A 164 2.60 -6.01 -9.92
CA TYR A 164 1.48 -5.38 -9.22
C TYR A 164 1.42 -5.80 -7.74
N GLY A 165 1.35 -7.10 -7.47
CA GLY A 165 1.24 -7.61 -6.10
C GLY A 165 2.50 -7.34 -5.27
N ILE A 166 3.67 -7.37 -5.91
CA ILE A 166 4.94 -7.05 -5.25
C ILE A 166 5.02 -5.56 -4.89
N GLY A 167 4.63 -4.67 -5.82
CA GLY A 167 4.59 -3.22 -5.62
C GLY A 167 3.63 -2.84 -4.49
N GLN A 168 2.44 -3.46 -4.46
CA GLN A 168 1.48 -3.30 -3.37
C GLN A 168 2.08 -3.70 -2.01
N GLN A 169 2.71 -4.88 -1.90
CA GLN A 169 3.32 -5.33 -0.65
C GLN A 169 4.40 -4.36 -0.14
N ILE A 170 5.30 -3.93 -1.03
CA ILE A 170 6.37 -2.98 -0.67
C ILE A 170 5.77 -1.66 -0.19
N ALA A 171 4.83 -1.08 -0.95
CA ALA A 171 4.18 0.16 -0.59
C ALA A 171 3.47 0.05 0.77
N THR A 172 2.66 -0.99 0.99
CA THR A 172 1.92 -1.20 2.24
C THR A 172 2.87 -1.28 3.44
N TRP A 173 3.98 -2.03 3.36
CA TRP A 173 4.94 -2.12 4.47
C TRP A 173 5.59 -0.79 4.84
N THR A 174 5.77 0.12 3.88
CA THR A 174 6.39 1.43 4.14
C THR A 174 5.45 2.43 4.83
N TYR A 175 4.16 2.11 4.99
CA TYR A 175 3.27 2.93 5.82
C TYR A 175 3.47 2.65 7.31
N PHE A 176 4.03 1.51 7.68
CA PHE A 176 4.40 1.22 9.06
C PHE A 176 5.72 1.91 9.40
N ARG A 177 5.84 2.36 10.65
CA ARG A 177 7.06 3.01 11.15
C ARG A 177 8.16 1.98 11.37
N LEU A 178 9.12 1.91 10.43
CA LEU A 178 10.31 1.06 10.54
C LEU A 178 11.51 1.90 11.02
N SER A 179 11.65 2.05 12.34
CA SER A 179 12.69 2.87 12.98
C SER A 179 14.14 2.48 12.65
N VAL A 180 14.38 1.26 12.16
CA VAL A 180 15.71 0.80 11.72
C VAL A 180 16.22 1.47 10.45
N VAL A 181 15.36 2.20 9.72
CA VAL A 181 15.73 2.96 8.51
C VAL A 181 15.20 4.40 8.59
N PRO A 182 15.89 5.37 7.95
CA PRO A 182 15.38 6.75 7.88
C PRO A 182 14.03 6.84 7.15
N GLU A 183 13.17 7.77 7.54
CA GLU A 183 11.88 8.01 6.85
C GLU A 183 12.09 8.37 5.37
N SER A 184 13.22 9.00 5.00
CA SER A 184 13.54 9.26 3.60
C SER A 184 13.66 7.97 2.78
N THR A 185 14.26 6.91 3.36
CA THR A 185 14.35 5.61 2.71
C THR A 185 12.99 4.94 2.62
N LEU A 186 12.14 5.07 3.64
CA LEU A 186 10.76 4.57 3.58
C LEU A 186 9.93 5.29 2.53
N ALA A 187 10.07 6.61 2.41
CA ALA A 187 9.41 7.41 1.38
C ALA A 187 9.86 7.00 -0.03
N ASP A 188 11.16 6.75 -0.24
CA ASP A 188 11.69 6.25 -1.51
C ASP A 188 11.14 4.87 -1.86
N LEU A 189 11.15 3.93 -0.90
CA LEU A 189 10.56 2.60 -1.08
C LEU A 189 9.06 2.66 -1.36
N ARG A 190 8.33 3.57 -0.68
CA ARG A 190 6.91 3.81 -0.89
C ARG A 190 6.65 4.27 -2.32
N ARG A 191 7.37 5.31 -2.77
CA ARG A 191 7.29 5.82 -4.14
C ARG A 191 7.59 4.71 -5.16
N ILE A 192 8.65 3.94 -4.96
CA ILE A 192 9.01 2.85 -5.87
C ILE A 192 7.92 1.77 -5.90
N GLY A 193 7.38 1.36 -4.75
CA GLY A 193 6.26 0.42 -4.67
C GLY A 193 5.02 0.92 -5.40
N LEU A 194 4.69 2.21 -5.22
CA LEU A 194 3.60 2.89 -5.94
C LEU A 194 3.84 3.00 -7.45
N SER A 195 5.08 3.18 -7.89
CA SER A 195 5.38 3.15 -9.33
C SER A 195 5.36 1.73 -9.92
N LEU A 196 5.79 0.72 -9.15
CA LEU A 196 5.74 -0.67 -9.56
C LEU A 196 4.30 -1.17 -9.74
N LEU A 197 3.39 -0.82 -8.83
CA LEU A 197 1.98 -1.20 -8.97
C LEU A 197 1.33 -0.54 -10.19
N GLN A 198 1.76 0.68 -10.54
CA GLN A 198 1.25 1.41 -11.71
C GLN A 198 1.66 0.79 -13.05
N LEU A 199 2.69 -0.07 -13.10
CA LEU A 199 3.08 -0.72 -14.35
C LEU A 199 1.94 -1.52 -14.98
N VAL A 200 1.00 -2.06 -14.19
CA VAL A 200 -0.13 -2.85 -14.72
C VAL A 200 -1.13 -2.03 -15.53
N SER A 201 -1.19 -0.70 -15.33
CA SER A 201 -2.09 0.17 -16.10
C SER A 201 -1.50 0.60 -17.44
N MET A 202 -0.21 0.37 -17.67
CA MET A 202 0.45 0.67 -18.94
C MET A 202 -0.08 -0.26 -20.03
N ARG A 203 -0.66 0.34 -21.07
CA ARG A 203 -1.28 -0.39 -22.18
C ARG A 203 -0.24 -0.84 -23.21
N VAL A 204 -0.41 -2.08 -23.66
CA VAL A 204 0.28 -2.62 -24.83
C VAL A 204 -0.51 -2.22 -26.08
N TYR A 205 0.16 -1.56 -27.02
CA TYR A 205 -0.44 -1.11 -28.29
C TYR A 205 0.11 -1.92 -29.47
N MET A 206 -0.58 -1.86 -30.60
CA MET A 206 -0.11 -2.44 -31.87
C MET A 206 0.98 -1.56 -32.51
N ASP A 207 2.07 -1.30 -31.79
CA ASP A 207 3.13 -0.35 -32.15
C ASP A 207 4.48 -1.01 -32.45
N GLY A 208 4.46 -2.29 -32.85
CA GLY A 208 5.67 -3.04 -33.18
C GLY A 208 6.54 -3.38 -31.96
N GLY A 209 5.99 -3.29 -30.74
CA GLY A 209 6.69 -3.63 -29.50
C GLY A 209 7.32 -2.43 -28.79
N ALA A 210 7.13 -1.21 -29.28
CA ALA A 210 7.65 -0.02 -28.61
C ALA A 210 7.00 0.19 -27.23
N SER A 211 5.70 -0.10 -27.09
CA SER A 211 4.98 -0.08 -25.83
C SER A 211 5.52 -1.12 -24.84
N LEU A 212 5.77 -2.34 -25.31
CA LEU A 212 6.37 -3.42 -24.51
C LEU A 212 7.77 -3.05 -24.05
N GLN A 213 8.60 -2.50 -24.93
CA GLN A 213 9.96 -2.08 -24.57
C GLN A 213 9.93 -0.97 -23.52
N ARG A 214 9.04 0.02 -23.67
CA ARG A 214 8.89 1.09 -22.67
C ARG A 214 8.52 0.53 -21.29
N ILE A 215 7.56 -0.40 -21.22
CA ILE A 215 7.18 -1.05 -19.96
C ILE A 215 8.39 -1.73 -19.32
N VAL A 216 9.20 -2.45 -20.11
CA VAL A 216 10.40 -3.12 -19.63
C VAL A 216 11.44 -2.12 -19.13
N ASP A 217 11.68 -1.03 -19.87
CA ASP A 217 12.65 0.01 -19.52
C ASP A 217 12.27 0.73 -18.22
N ASP A 218 10.98 1.09 -18.08
CA ASP A 218 10.44 1.71 -16.87
C ASP A 218 10.56 0.76 -15.66
N ALA A 219 10.18 -0.50 -15.84
CA ALA A 219 10.30 -1.51 -14.79
C ALA A 219 11.75 -1.74 -14.37
N GLN A 220 12.69 -1.85 -15.32
CA GLN A 220 14.11 -2.01 -15.00
C GLN A 220 14.70 -0.80 -14.28
N THR A 221 14.22 0.40 -14.59
CA THR A 221 14.61 1.63 -13.88
C THR A 221 14.16 1.56 -12.42
N LEU A 222 12.89 1.23 -12.18
CA LEU A 222 12.34 1.07 -10.83
C LEU A 222 13.06 -0.04 -10.04
N VAL A 223 13.37 -1.16 -10.68
CA VAL A 223 14.10 -2.27 -10.04
C VAL A 223 15.53 -1.87 -9.70
N LYS A 224 16.22 -1.07 -10.53
CA LYS A 224 17.55 -0.55 -10.20
C LYS A 224 17.50 0.38 -9.00
N GLU A 225 16.54 1.30 -8.96
CA GLU A 225 16.33 2.20 -7.82
C GLU A 225 16.01 1.43 -6.53
N LEU A 226 15.19 0.37 -6.62
CA LEU A 226 14.88 -0.49 -5.49
C LEU A 226 16.14 -1.19 -4.96
N ASN A 227 16.95 -1.77 -5.84
CA ASN A 227 18.19 -2.44 -5.44
C ASN A 227 19.18 -1.47 -4.79
N ALA A 228 19.30 -0.24 -5.29
CA ALA A 228 20.14 0.79 -4.66
C ALA A 228 19.68 1.12 -3.22
N ASN A 229 18.38 1.21 -2.99
CA ASN A 229 17.82 1.39 -1.64
C ASN A 229 18.10 0.19 -0.74
N VAL A 230 17.93 -1.03 -1.26
CA VAL A 230 18.25 -2.29 -0.54
C VAL A 230 19.71 -2.36 -0.13
N GLU A 231 20.63 -2.01 -1.03
CA GLU A 231 22.06 -1.98 -0.72
C GLU A 231 22.41 -0.94 0.36
N SER A 232 21.69 0.18 0.39
CA SER A 232 21.86 1.22 1.41
C SER A 232 21.43 0.71 2.78
N PHE A 233 20.24 0.11 2.92
CA PHE A 233 19.78 -0.27 4.26
C PHE A 233 20.36 -1.56 4.81
N LEU A 234 20.87 -2.46 3.96
CA LEU A 234 21.65 -3.61 4.42
C LEU A 234 22.99 -3.21 5.05
N GLN A 235 23.45 -1.97 4.83
CA GLN A 235 24.64 -1.44 5.51
C GLN A 235 24.33 -0.97 6.94
N PHE A 236 23.07 -0.66 7.28
CA PHE A 236 22.68 -0.31 8.64
C PHE A 236 22.64 -1.51 9.60
N ASP A 237 22.70 -2.73 9.07
CA ASP A 237 22.71 -3.98 9.84
C ASP A 237 24.14 -4.49 10.13
N ARG A 238 25.19 -3.70 9.82
CA ARG A 238 26.60 -3.95 10.13
C ARG A 238 27.13 -3.00 11.19
#